data_AF-A0A9F2MX82-F1
#
_entry.id   AF-A0A9F2MX82-F1
#
_cell.length_a   1.000
_cell.length_b   1.000
_cell.length_c   1.000
_cell.angle_alpha   90.00
_cell.angle_beta   90.00
_cell.angle_gamma   90.00
#
_symmetry.space_group_name_H-M   'P 1'
#
loop_
_entity.id
_entity.type
_entity.pdbx_description
1 polymer ?
#
loop_
_entity_poly.entity_id
_entity_poly.type
_entity_poly.pdbx_seq_one_letter_code
_entity_poly.pdbx_strand_id
1 'polypeptide(L)'
;MPIGNRLLLPSPAVKQESKTSEENVGLIVYNGAMVDVGSLLQKLEKSEKARAEMEQKLQSLEEKTDEDEKTILNLGNLNKSLSVEIKEVKKELSKLQENLKISEDTNLQFEGQLTKTIKGLATVMDEIHMVLKKDSAKNEDKDQTSKENGANV
;
A
#
# COMPACT_ATOMS: atom_id res chain seq x y z
N MET A 1 58.82 20.82 -81.26
CA MET A 1 57.61 20.13 -80.75
C MET A 1 57.70 20.07 -79.23
N PRO A 2 56.67 20.47 -78.46
CA PRO A 2 56.78 20.46 -77.02
C PRO A 2 56.85 19.02 -76.51
N ILE A 3 57.81 18.76 -75.63
CA ILE A 3 57.97 17.52 -74.89
C ILE A 3 56.81 17.48 -73.89
N GLY A 4 55.74 16.77 -74.25
CA GLY A 4 54.56 16.60 -73.41
C GLY A 4 54.88 15.81 -72.13
N ASN A 5 53.89 15.74 -71.24
CA ASN A 5 53.91 15.18 -69.88
C ASN A 5 54.26 13.68 -69.76
N ARG A 6 54.94 13.10 -70.75
CA ARG A 6 55.43 11.73 -70.78
C ARG A 6 56.40 11.41 -69.63
N LEU A 7 57.05 12.42 -69.06
CA LEU A 7 57.87 12.31 -67.85
C LEU A 7 57.05 12.16 -66.55
N LEU A 8 55.75 12.50 -66.57
CA LEU A 8 54.86 12.35 -65.41
C LEU A 8 54.18 10.97 -65.37
N LEU A 9 54.34 10.17 -66.43
CA LEU A 9 53.84 8.80 -66.46
C LEU A 9 54.94 7.87 -65.91
N PRO A 10 54.63 7.06 -64.88
CA PRO A 10 55.58 6.06 -64.38
C PRO A 10 56.00 5.14 -65.52
N SER A 11 57.29 5.11 -65.84
CA SER A 11 57.83 4.15 -66.82
C SER A 11 57.80 2.75 -66.20
N PRO A 12 57.36 1.71 -66.92
CA PRO A 12 57.38 0.34 -66.39
C PRO A 12 58.84 -0.13 -66.36
N ALA A 13 59.53 0.13 -65.26
CA ALA A 13 60.77 -0.55 -64.94
C ALA A 13 60.39 -1.99 -64.57
N VAL A 14 60.75 -2.95 -65.43
CA VAL A 14 60.74 -4.37 -65.08
C VAL A 14 61.77 -4.56 -63.97
N LYS A 15 61.33 -4.41 -62.73
CA LYS A 15 62.01 -4.89 -61.53
C LYS A 15 61.12 -5.96 -60.93
N GLN A 16 61.54 -7.20 -61.16
CA GLN A 16 61.03 -8.39 -60.52
C GLN A 16 61.47 -8.35 -59.05
N GLU A 17 60.74 -7.60 -58.23
CA GLU A 17 60.69 -7.82 -56.79
C GLU A 17 59.34 -8.47 -56.51
N SER A 18 59.38 -9.76 -56.19
CA SER A 18 58.28 -10.51 -55.59
C SER A 18 57.99 -9.94 -54.19
N LYS A 19 57.36 -8.78 -54.15
CA LYS A 19 56.61 -8.32 -52.98
C LYS A 19 55.24 -8.94 -53.10
N THR A 20 55.03 -9.95 -52.26
CA THR A 20 53.72 -10.39 -51.75
C THR A 20 52.56 -9.73 -52.47
N SER A 21 52.10 -10.40 -53.51
CA SER A 21 50.75 -10.26 -54.01
C SER A 21 49.80 -10.70 -52.89
N GLU A 22 49.65 -9.86 -51.87
CA GLU A 22 48.37 -9.74 -51.20
C GLU A 22 47.47 -9.15 -52.27
N GLU A 23 46.88 -10.07 -53.02
CA GLU A 23 45.91 -9.84 -54.06
C GLU A 23 44.97 -8.72 -53.60
N ASN A 24 44.76 -7.72 -54.46
CA ASN A 24 43.70 -6.75 -54.29
C ASN A 24 42.34 -7.48 -54.49
N VAL A 25 41.97 -8.41 -53.60
CA VAL A 25 40.79 -9.31 -53.73
C VAL A 25 39.46 -8.54 -53.65
N GLY A 26 39.48 -7.23 -53.38
CA GLY A 26 38.28 -6.40 -53.25
C GLY A 26 38.26 -5.09 -54.05
N LEU A 27 39.31 -4.77 -54.82
CA LEU A 27 39.41 -3.48 -55.53
C LEU A 27 38.91 -3.62 -56.97
N ILE A 28 37.82 -2.94 -57.33
CA ILE A 28 37.22 -2.98 -58.67
C ILE A 28 37.16 -1.58 -59.29
N VAL A 29 37.04 -1.49 -60.62
CA VAL A 29 36.69 -0.23 -61.29
C VAL A 29 35.19 -0.22 -61.55
N TYR A 30 34.47 0.71 -60.95
CA TYR A 30 33.03 0.91 -61.12
C TYR A 30 32.77 2.34 -61.60
N ASN A 31 32.08 2.51 -62.74
CA ASN A 31 31.84 3.82 -63.38
C ASN A 31 33.12 4.65 -63.58
N GLY A 32 34.24 4.01 -63.92
CA GLY A 32 35.53 4.68 -64.10
C GLY A 32 36.24 5.09 -62.80
N ALA A 33 35.64 4.86 -61.64
CA ALA A 33 36.25 5.07 -60.32
C ALA A 33 36.76 3.75 -59.73
N MET A 34 37.87 3.81 -59.01
CA MET A 34 38.40 2.68 -58.26
C MET A 34 37.65 2.56 -56.93
N VAL A 35 37.05 1.39 -56.66
CA VAL A 35 36.18 1.13 -55.52
C VAL A 35 36.69 -0.09 -54.75
N ASP A 36 36.99 0.10 -53.46
CA ASP A 36 37.31 -0.97 -52.54
C ASP A 36 36.02 -1.56 -51.94
N VAL A 37 35.57 -2.66 -52.53
CA VAL A 37 34.38 -3.41 -52.12
C VAL A 37 34.61 -4.11 -50.78
N GLY A 38 35.85 -4.51 -50.46
CA GLY A 38 36.19 -5.13 -49.18
C GLY A 38 35.92 -4.19 -48.00
N SER A 39 36.38 -2.94 -48.11
CA SER A 39 36.09 -1.90 -47.12
C SER A 39 34.59 -1.56 -47.03
N LEU A 40 33.87 -1.57 -48.15
CA LEU A 40 32.43 -1.31 -48.17
C LEU A 40 31.64 -2.43 -47.45
N LEU A 41 31.97 -3.68 -47.73
CA LEU A 41 31.36 -4.85 -47.07
C LEU A 41 31.66 -4.87 -45.57
N GLN A 42 32.89 -4.55 -45.15
CA GLN A 42 33.23 -4.49 -43.73
C GLN A 42 32.44 -3.39 -42.99
N LYS A 43 32.23 -2.23 -43.62
CA LYS A 43 31.38 -1.17 -43.05
C LYS A 43 29.92 -1.60 -42.98
N LEU A 44 29.43 -2.29 -44.01
CA LEU A 44 28.07 -2.82 -44.03
C LEU A 44 27.84 -3.85 -42.92
N GLU A 45 28.76 -4.79 -42.73
CA GLU A 45 28.69 -5.80 -41.67
C GLU A 45 28.67 -5.16 -40.27
N LYS A 46 29.55 -4.18 -40.02
CA LYS A 46 29.55 -3.41 -38.77
C LYS A 46 28.23 -2.68 -38.55
N SER A 47 27.68 -2.07 -39.61
CA SER A 47 26.40 -1.37 -39.55
C SER A 47 25.24 -2.33 -39.27
N GLU A 48 25.22 -3.51 -39.90
CA GLU A 48 24.15 -4.48 -39.69
C GLU A 48 24.20 -5.07 -38.28
N LYS A 49 25.40 -5.33 -37.75
CA LYS A 49 25.55 -5.73 -36.35
C LYS A 49 25.00 -4.68 -35.39
N ALA A 50 25.32 -3.41 -35.60
CA ALA A 50 24.80 -2.32 -34.77
C ALA A 50 23.27 -2.18 -34.89
N ARG A 51 22.71 -2.41 -36.08
CA ARG A 51 21.27 -2.41 -36.32
C ARG A 51 20.58 -3.53 -35.55
N ALA A 52 21.09 -4.76 -35.65
CA ALA A 52 20.54 -5.92 -34.94
C ALA A 52 20.59 -5.74 -33.41
N GLU A 53 21.70 -5.20 -32.87
CA GLU A 53 21.81 -4.89 -31.44
C GLU A 53 20.80 -3.82 -30.98
N MET A 54 20.51 -2.83 -31.84
CA MET A 54 19.51 -1.79 -31.56
C MET A 54 18.09 -2.35 -31.58
N GLU A 55 17.77 -3.19 -32.56
CA GLU A 55 16.46 -3.83 -32.69
C GLU A 55 16.17 -4.76 -31.51
N GLN A 56 17.17 -5.53 -31.05
CA GLN A 56 17.04 -6.35 -29.85
C GLN A 56 16.75 -5.49 -28.60
N LYS A 57 17.46 -4.36 -28.43
CA LYS A 57 17.23 -3.44 -27.31
C LYS A 57 15.83 -2.81 -27.37
N LEU A 58 15.34 -2.51 -28.57
CA LEU A 58 14.00 -1.96 -28.77
C LEU A 58 12.93 -2.95 -28.31
N GLN A 59 13.02 -4.21 -28.74
CA GLN A 59 12.08 -5.27 -28.33
C GLN A 59 12.08 -5.46 -26.81
N SER A 60 13.25 -5.51 -26.17
CA SER A 60 13.33 -5.62 -24.70
C SER A 60 12.73 -4.41 -23.96
N LEU A 61 12.80 -3.21 -24.54
CA LEU A 61 12.19 -2.02 -23.96
C LEU A 61 10.66 -2.01 -24.14
N GLU A 62 10.16 -2.49 -25.29
CA GLU A 62 8.73 -2.66 -25.54
C GLU A 62 8.12 -3.65 -24.55
N GLU A 63 8.72 -4.84 -24.40
CA GLU A 63 8.29 -5.86 -23.43
C GLU A 63 8.27 -5.32 -22.00
N LYS A 64 9.33 -4.63 -21.59
CA LYS A 64 9.40 -4.02 -20.26
C LYS A 64 8.32 -2.95 -20.05
N THR A 65 8.04 -2.15 -21.07
CA THR A 65 7.02 -1.09 -20.98
C THR A 65 5.63 -1.70 -20.79
N ASP A 66 5.33 -2.79 -21.49
CA ASP A 66 4.05 -3.53 -21.34
C ASP A 66 3.91 -4.14 -19.94
N GLU A 67 4.99 -4.66 -19.36
CA GLU A 67 5.02 -5.18 -17.99
C GLU A 67 4.83 -4.07 -16.94
N ASP A 68 5.49 -2.92 -17.14
CA ASP A 68 5.36 -1.75 -16.29
C ASP A 68 3.92 -1.20 -16.33
N GLU A 69 3.29 -1.14 -17.52
CA GLU A 69 1.91 -0.70 -17.68
C GLU A 69 0.93 -1.61 -16.92
N LYS A 70 1.08 -2.93 -17.05
CA LYS A 70 0.31 -3.92 -16.28
C LYS A 70 0.49 -3.73 -14.77
N THR A 71 1.72 -3.49 -14.34
CA THR A 71 2.05 -3.27 -12.93
C THR A 71 1.39 -1.99 -12.40
N ILE A 72 1.46 -0.90 -13.15
CA ILE A 72 0.81 0.38 -12.80
C ILE A 72 -0.71 0.21 -12.70
N LEU A 73 -1.33 -0.49 -13.65
CA LEU A 73 -2.77 -0.76 -13.63
C LEU A 73 -3.18 -1.56 -12.38
N ASN A 74 -2.43 -2.62 -12.06
CA ASN A 74 -2.67 -3.45 -10.88
C ASN A 74 -2.53 -2.64 -9.58
N LEU A 75 -1.47 -1.84 -9.44
CA LEU A 75 -1.27 -0.96 -8.29
C LEU A 75 -2.40 0.08 -8.18
N GLY A 76 -2.84 0.64 -9.30
CA GLY A 76 -3.97 1.56 -9.34
C GLY A 76 -5.27 0.94 -8.84
N ASN A 77 -5.54 -0.32 -9.21
CA ASN A 77 -6.71 -1.06 -8.74
C ASN A 77 -6.63 -1.41 -7.26
N LEU A 78 -5.48 -1.89 -6.78
CA LEU A 78 -5.23 -2.16 -5.37
C LEU A 78 -5.42 -0.91 -4.50
N ASN A 79 -4.88 0.23 -4.94
CA ASN A 79 -5.01 1.49 -4.21
C ASN A 79 -6.47 1.97 -4.14
N LYS A 80 -7.23 1.84 -5.23
CA LYS A 80 -8.68 2.12 -5.24
C LYS A 80 -9.42 1.23 -4.25
N SER A 81 -9.16 -0.07 -4.27
CA SER A 81 -9.77 -1.04 -3.35
C SER A 81 -9.47 -0.69 -1.88
N LEU A 82 -8.19 -0.47 -1.57
CA LEU A 82 -7.75 -0.10 -0.22
C LEU A 82 -8.38 1.22 0.25
N SER A 83 -8.51 2.19 -0.65
CA SER A 83 -9.16 3.47 -0.36
C SER A 83 -10.64 3.31 -0.01
N VAL A 84 -11.34 2.34 -0.60
CA VAL A 84 -12.73 2.01 -0.26
C VAL A 84 -12.79 1.32 1.10
N GLU A 85 -11.95 0.32 1.33
CA GLU A 85 -11.88 -0.41 2.60
C GLU A 85 -11.59 0.52 3.79
N ILE A 86 -10.64 1.45 3.64
CA ILE A 86 -10.34 2.47 4.66
C ILE A 86 -11.57 3.32 5.00
N LYS A 87 -12.39 3.68 4.00
CA LYS A 87 -13.60 4.48 4.23
C LYS A 87 -14.66 3.69 4.99
N GLU A 88 -14.84 2.41 4.66
CA GLU A 88 -15.82 1.56 5.36
C GLU A 88 -15.37 1.30 6.80
N VAL A 89 -14.10 0.96 7.04
CA VAL A 89 -13.57 0.75 8.40
C VAL A 89 -13.73 2.02 9.26
N LYS A 90 -13.50 3.21 8.70
CA LYS A 90 -13.72 4.48 9.42
C LYS A 90 -15.19 4.69 9.79
N LYS A 91 -16.11 4.33 8.89
CA LYS A 91 -17.56 4.41 9.11
C LYS A 91 -18.00 3.41 10.19
N GLU A 92 -17.53 2.16 10.12
CA GLU A 92 -17.80 1.15 11.14
C GLU A 92 -17.27 1.56 12.52
N LEU A 93 -16.04 2.08 12.57
CA LEU A 93 -15.45 2.60 13.80
C LEU A 93 -16.29 3.73 14.40
N SER A 94 -16.74 4.68 13.58
CA SER A 94 -17.58 5.79 14.03
C SER A 94 -18.90 5.30 14.63
N LYS A 95 -19.53 4.31 13.98
CA LYS A 95 -20.76 3.68 14.47
C LYS A 95 -20.54 2.93 15.79
N LEU A 96 -19.41 2.22 15.91
CA LEU A 96 -19.08 1.49 17.13
C LEU A 96 -18.82 2.45 18.30
N GLN A 97 -18.15 3.58 18.05
CA GLN A 97 -17.92 4.63 19.06
C GLN A 97 -19.24 5.26 19.53
N GLU A 98 -20.18 5.51 18.62
CA GLU A 98 -21.51 6.00 18.98
C GLU A 98 -22.27 4.98 19.85
N ASN A 99 -22.27 3.71 19.44
CA ASN A 99 -22.90 2.63 20.22
C ASN A 99 -22.28 2.47 21.61
N LEU A 100 -20.95 2.57 21.71
CA LEU A 100 -20.24 2.51 22.99
C LEU A 100 -20.72 3.63 23.91
N LYS A 101 -20.76 4.87 23.40
CA LYS A 101 -21.25 6.02 24.16
C LYS A 101 -22.69 5.82 24.66
N ILE A 102 -23.59 5.32 23.80
CA ILE A 102 -24.98 5.00 24.18
C ILE A 102 -25.00 3.93 25.29
N SER A 103 -24.15 2.90 25.19
CA SER A 103 -24.04 1.85 26.20
C SER A 103 -23.53 2.39 27.54
N GLU A 104 -22.56 3.31 27.53
CA GLU A 104 -22.04 3.96 28.73
C GLU A 104 -23.11 4.84 29.40
N ASP A 105 -23.83 5.65 28.61
CA ASP A 105 -24.90 6.50 29.10
C ASP A 105 -26.05 5.69 29.72
N THR A 106 -26.44 4.58 29.09
CA THR A 106 -27.47 3.68 29.65
C THR A 106 -27.01 2.99 30.93
N ASN A 107 -25.75 2.56 31.01
CA ASN A 107 -25.17 1.99 32.22
C ASN A 107 -25.17 3.00 33.38
N LEU A 108 -24.78 4.25 33.12
CA LEU A 108 -24.83 5.33 34.11
C LEU A 108 -26.26 5.58 34.62
N GLN A 109 -27.27 5.49 33.75
CA GLN A 109 -28.66 5.60 34.18
C GLN A 109 -29.07 4.45 35.10
N PHE A 110 -28.69 3.21 34.79
CA PHE A 110 -28.98 2.06 35.65
C PHE A 110 -28.32 2.19 37.03
N GLU A 111 -27.05 2.55 37.09
CA GLU A 111 -26.34 2.81 38.35
C GLU A 111 -27.04 3.90 39.19
N GLY A 112 -27.50 4.96 38.53
CA GLY A 112 -28.28 6.02 39.16
C GLY A 112 -29.61 5.53 39.73
N GLN A 113 -30.35 4.68 39.00
CA GLN A 113 -31.62 4.09 39.46
C GLN A 113 -31.41 3.10 40.60
N LEU A 114 -30.37 2.27 40.53
CA LEU A 114 -29.99 1.33 41.57
C LEU A 114 -29.71 2.08 42.89
N THR A 115 -28.91 3.14 42.82
CA THR A 115 -28.57 3.99 43.97
C THR A 115 -29.82 4.64 44.57
N LYS A 116 -30.72 5.18 43.75
CA LYS A 116 -32.00 5.76 44.21
C LYS A 116 -32.86 4.72 44.92
N THR A 117 -32.93 3.51 44.36
CA THR A 117 -33.73 2.40 44.91
C THR A 117 -33.20 1.96 46.26
N ILE A 118 -31.88 1.80 46.41
CA ILE A 118 -31.23 1.46 47.69
C ILE A 118 -31.55 2.50 48.75
N LYS A 119 -31.42 3.79 48.44
CA LYS A 119 -31.75 4.89 49.36
C LYS A 119 -33.24 4.90 49.74
N GLY A 120 -34.12 4.65 48.78
CA GLY A 120 -35.55 4.53 49.02
C GLY A 120 -35.89 3.38 49.96
N LEU A 121 -35.31 2.20 49.73
CA LEU A 121 -35.48 1.03 50.62
C LEU A 121 -35.00 1.30 52.04
N ALA A 122 -33.82 1.94 52.19
CA ALA A 122 -33.31 2.31 53.51
C ALA A 122 -34.28 3.25 54.26
N THR A 123 -34.84 4.24 53.55
CA THR A 123 -35.81 5.18 54.13
C THR A 123 -37.08 4.45 54.58
N VAL A 124 -37.65 3.59 53.74
CA VAL A 124 -38.84 2.79 54.09
C VAL A 124 -38.56 1.87 55.28
N MET A 125 -37.36 1.28 55.35
CA MET A 125 -36.98 0.43 56.49
C MET A 125 -36.86 1.23 57.79
N ASP A 126 -36.30 2.43 57.75
CA ASP A 126 -36.23 3.33 58.91
C ASP A 126 -37.64 3.75 59.38
N GLU A 127 -38.55 4.05 58.45
CA GLU A 127 -39.95 4.34 58.75
C GLU A 127 -40.66 3.16 59.43
N ILE A 128 -40.48 1.94 58.93
CA ILE A 128 -41.02 0.71 59.54
C ILE A 128 -40.47 0.54 60.96
N HIS A 129 -39.15 0.66 61.15
CA HIS A 129 -38.53 0.56 62.47
C HIS A 129 -39.06 1.62 63.45
N MET A 130 -39.32 2.84 62.97
CA MET A 130 -39.89 3.91 63.79
C MET A 130 -41.30 3.57 64.27
N VAL A 131 -42.17 3.06 63.38
CA VAL A 131 -43.53 2.64 63.73
C VAL A 131 -43.50 1.50 64.75
N LEU A 132 -42.71 0.46 64.51
CA LEU A 132 -42.61 -0.70 65.40
C LEU A 132 -42.14 -0.33 66.81
N LYS A 133 -41.18 0.60 66.95
CA LYS A 133 -40.73 1.12 68.25
C LYS A 133 -41.79 1.96 68.97
N LYS A 134 -42.66 2.63 68.23
CA LYS A 134 -43.72 3.48 68.79
C LYS A 134 -44.85 2.65 69.41
N ASP A 135 -45.12 1.47 68.86
CA ASP A 135 -46.12 0.53 69.38
C ASP A 135 -45.62 -0.26 70.61
N SER A 136 -44.31 -0.54 70.71
CA SER A 136 -43.74 -1.15 71.92
C SER A 136 -43.76 -0.22 73.14
N ALA A 137 -43.56 1.09 72.95
CA ALA A 137 -43.55 2.07 74.05
C ALA A 137 -44.94 2.40 74.63
N LYS A 138 -46.04 2.09 73.92
CA LYS A 138 -47.40 2.36 74.39
C LYS A 138 -48.03 1.24 75.24
N ASN A 139 -47.44 0.04 75.24
CA ASN A 139 -47.97 -1.10 75.98
C ASN A 139 -47.41 -1.25 77.40
N GLU A 140 -46.32 -0.56 77.76
CA GLU A 140 -45.72 -0.68 79.10
C GLU A 140 -46.40 0.17 80.19
N ASP A 141 -47.35 1.06 79.84
CA ASP A 141 -47.96 2.03 80.78
C ASP A 141 -49.37 1.62 81.29
N LYS A 142 -49.76 0.34 81.18
CA LYS A 142 -51.08 -0.15 81.64
C LYS A 142 -51.08 -1.24 82.70
N ASP A 143 -49.92 -1.67 83.18
CA ASP A 143 -49.81 -2.81 84.11
C ASP A 143 -49.29 -2.42 85.51
N GLN A 144 -49.86 -1.37 86.10
CA GLN A 144 -49.69 -1.08 87.53
C GLN A 144 -50.98 -0.58 88.17
N THR A 145 -51.95 -1.46 88.42
CA THR A 145 -52.73 -1.46 89.68
C THR A 145 -53.45 -2.80 89.83
N SER A 146 -52.98 -3.66 90.71
CA SER A 146 -53.86 -4.56 91.46
C SER A 146 -53.25 -4.78 92.84
N LYS A 147 -53.85 -4.06 93.80
CA LYS A 147 -53.59 -4.19 95.23
C LYS A 147 -54.10 -5.54 95.72
N GLU A 148 -53.25 -6.17 96.51
CA GLU A 148 -53.52 -7.26 97.44
C GLU A 148 -54.73 -6.98 98.35
N ASN A 149 -55.51 -8.04 98.64
CA ASN A 149 -56.24 -8.35 99.88
C ASN A 149 -56.98 -9.66 99.58
N GLY A 150 -56.70 -10.79 100.22
CA GLY A 150 -56.84 -11.01 101.66
C GLY A 150 -57.99 -12.02 101.85
N ALA A 151 -57.69 -13.17 102.45
CA ALA A 151 -58.58 -14.31 102.68
C ALA A 151 -59.91 -13.95 103.38
N ASN A 152 -60.98 -14.73 103.15
CA ASN A 152 -61.49 -15.73 104.10
C ASN A 152 -62.91 -16.26 103.71
N VAL A 153 -63.12 -17.55 104.02
CA VAL A 153 -64.37 -18.38 104.11
C VAL A 153 -65.10 -18.77 102.82
#